data_AF-X0VI18-F1
#
_entry.id   AF-X0VI18-F1
#
_cell.length_a   1.000
_cell.length_b   1.000
_cell.length_c   1.000
_cell.angle_alpha   90.00
_cell.angle_beta   90.00
_cell.angle_gamma   90.00
#
_symmetry.space_group_name_H-M   'P 1'
#
loop_
_entity.id
_entity.type
_entity.pdbx_description
1 polymer ?
#
loop_
_entity_poly.entity_id
_entity_poly.type
_entity_poly.pdbx_seq_one_letter_code
_entity_poly.pdbx_strand_id
1 'polypeptide(L)'
;MLFVCALLLCGVMTALLPRSSVAQDQATDSAAQEGSSTPGNDASASAEGKADESLPAKVFQPDIDIEELDFRLVPLTKDELKQLAEKWLRIVKSKTEEVMETQLTLAKTADGADVTVRESLTELHTERNQLFNKYSAVLNAWEKKGGDVAAIADYRAYRSSIIVEETRKADFKTLVARAVAWLTSKDGGIQLAKGFGIIVASFLGLLIVAGLVRRFVRRWIGHVPNISNLLQAFIIGVVYWIVLAFGLMAVLSALGVDTTP
;
A
#
# COMPACT_ATOMS: atom_id res chain seq x y z
N MET A 1 -11.60 -17.59 -14.92
CA MET A 1 -12.07 -17.43 -13.53
C MET A 1 -11.00 -16.68 -12.74
N LEU A 2 -11.07 -15.36 -12.81
CA LEU A 2 -10.19 -14.38 -12.17
C LEU A 2 -11.11 -13.27 -11.67
N PHE A 3 -11.05 -13.03 -10.36
CA PHE A 3 -11.23 -11.74 -9.67
C PHE A 3 -11.93 -10.61 -10.44
N VAL A 4 -13.14 -10.25 -9.99
CA VAL A 4 -13.67 -8.88 -10.11
C VAL A 4 -13.76 -8.31 -8.69
N CYS A 5 -12.68 -7.64 -8.32
CA CYS A 5 -12.55 -6.76 -7.17
C CYS A 5 -12.46 -5.35 -7.75
N ALA A 6 -13.57 -4.60 -7.75
CA ALA A 6 -13.58 -3.14 -7.99
C ALA A 6 -15.00 -2.59 -7.83
N LEU A 7 -15.47 -2.43 -6.58
CA LEU A 7 -16.58 -1.55 -6.24
C LEU A 7 -16.55 -1.34 -4.73
N LEU A 8 -16.07 -0.17 -4.30
CA LEU A 8 -16.48 0.55 -3.09
C LEU A 8 -15.57 1.79 -2.91
N LEU A 9 -15.85 2.78 -3.75
CA LEU A 9 -15.35 4.16 -3.62
C LEU A 9 -16.53 5.08 -3.90
N CYS A 10 -17.31 5.42 -2.87
CA CYS A 10 -18.11 6.66 -2.80
C CYS A 10 -18.84 6.82 -1.46
N GLY A 11 -18.78 8.02 -0.91
CA GLY A 11 -19.54 8.50 0.26
C GLY A 11 -18.80 8.24 1.57
N VAL A 12 -18.38 9.21 2.36
CA VAL A 12 -19.17 10.35 2.83
C VAL A 12 -18.26 11.53 3.16
N MET A 13 -18.66 12.69 2.66
CA MET A 13 -18.17 14.01 2.97
C MET A 13 -19.26 14.72 3.78
N THR A 14 -18.99 15.10 5.03
CA THR A 14 -19.64 16.24 5.69
C THR A 14 -18.85 16.65 6.94
N ALA A 15 -18.54 17.95 7.00
CA ALA A 15 -17.87 18.66 8.07
C ALA A 15 -18.83 19.10 9.19
N LEU A 16 -18.30 19.40 10.40
CA LEU A 16 -18.49 20.63 11.20
C LEU A 16 -18.17 20.39 12.71
N LEU A 17 -17.05 20.98 13.17
CA LEU A 17 -16.81 21.76 14.43
C LEU A 17 -17.10 21.15 15.84
N PRO A 18 -16.59 21.74 16.98
CA PRO A 18 -15.64 22.85 17.17
C PRO A 18 -14.47 22.59 18.16
N ARG A 19 -13.60 23.60 18.22
CA ARG A 19 -12.50 23.89 19.17
C ARG A 19 -12.92 24.03 20.65
N SER A 20 -11.99 23.68 21.52
CA SER A 20 -11.71 24.31 22.84
C SER A 20 -10.39 23.71 23.37
N SER A 21 -9.43 24.38 23.99
CA SER A 21 -9.12 25.80 24.24
C SER A 21 -7.76 25.77 24.96
N VAL A 22 -6.85 26.67 24.58
CA VAL A 22 -5.61 26.95 25.30
C VAL A 22 -5.96 27.64 26.62
N ALA A 23 -5.38 27.17 27.72
CA ALA A 23 -5.29 27.94 28.97
C ALA A 23 -3.87 27.78 29.52
N GLN A 24 -3.15 28.88 29.37
CA GLN A 24 -1.87 29.22 29.96
C GLN A 24 -2.11 29.70 31.39
N ASP A 25 -1.31 29.23 32.35
CA ASP A 25 -1.03 30.03 33.54
C ASP A 25 0.39 29.80 34.05
N GLN A 26 1.14 30.90 34.12
CA GLN A 26 2.44 31.06 34.74
C GLN A 26 2.28 32.21 35.74
N ALA A 27 2.58 31.96 37.01
CA ALA A 27 3.01 32.95 38.00
C ALA A 27 3.39 32.18 39.29
N THR A 28 4.69 32.01 39.60
CA THR A 28 5.49 32.81 40.55
C THR A 28 4.96 32.78 41.99
N ASP A 29 5.73 32.25 42.96
CA ASP A 29 6.69 33.06 43.75
C ASP A 29 7.20 32.31 45.03
N SER A 30 8.35 32.77 45.53
CA SER A 30 8.99 32.58 46.85
C SER A 30 9.65 31.23 47.17
N ALA A 31 10.99 31.08 47.12
CA ALA A 31 12.07 31.71 47.91
C ALA A 31 12.19 31.18 49.36
N ALA A 32 13.24 30.38 49.59
CA ALA A 32 14.05 30.40 50.82
C ALA A 32 15.35 29.58 50.61
N GLN A 33 16.45 30.29 50.37
CA GLN A 33 17.80 29.82 50.68
C GLN A 33 18.02 29.91 52.19
N GLU A 34 18.81 28.99 52.76
CA GLU A 34 19.96 29.33 53.62
C GLU A 34 20.74 28.07 54.00
N GLY A 35 22.07 28.13 53.96
CA GLY A 35 22.95 27.12 54.58
C GLY A 35 24.22 26.72 53.83
N SER A 36 25.14 27.67 53.58
CA SER A 36 26.56 27.41 53.29
C SER A 36 27.26 26.74 54.50
N SER A 37 28.14 25.75 54.35
CA SER A 37 29.60 25.96 54.21
C SER A 37 30.39 24.64 54.10
N THR A 38 31.47 24.73 53.32
CA THR A 38 32.55 23.83 52.83
C THR A 38 33.52 23.34 53.93
N PRO A 39 34.65 22.58 53.70
CA PRO A 39 35.01 21.47 52.79
C PRO A 39 35.50 20.19 53.54
N GLY A 40 35.50 19.04 52.87
CA GLY A 40 36.21 17.84 53.34
C GLY A 40 36.54 16.93 52.17
N ASN A 41 37.73 17.11 51.61
CA ASN A 41 38.31 16.29 50.56
C ASN A 41 38.67 14.91 51.12
N ASP A 42 38.03 13.85 50.65
CA ASP A 42 38.64 12.53 50.56
C ASP A 42 38.11 11.80 49.33
N ALA A 43 39.08 11.20 48.64
CA ALA A 43 38.98 10.51 47.37
C ALA A 43 37.79 9.54 47.30
N SER A 44 37.03 9.62 46.22
CA SER A 44 36.65 8.41 45.52
C SER A 44 36.89 8.62 44.03
N ALA A 45 37.83 7.81 43.57
CA ALA A 45 38.35 7.76 42.24
C ALA A 45 37.25 7.53 41.20
N SER A 46 37.51 8.07 40.01
CA SER A 46 37.15 7.55 38.70
C SER A 46 36.17 6.36 38.70
N ALA A 47 34.94 6.65 38.31
CA ALA A 47 34.06 5.67 37.66
C ALA A 47 33.78 6.10 36.21
N GLU A 48 34.83 6.45 35.47
CA GLU A 48 34.89 6.07 34.05
C GLU A 48 35.19 4.57 34.01
N GLY A 49 34.12 3.78 34.18
CA GLY A 49 34.15 2.33 34.17
C GLY A 49 33.50 1.80 32.91
N LYS A 50 34.32 1.62 31.87
CA LYS A 50 34.16 0.69 30.73
C LYS A 50 32.73 0.42 30.23
N ALA A 51 32.38 1.11 29.15
CA ALA A 51 31.26 0.80 28.25
C ALA A 51 31.53 -0.46 27.38
N ASP A 52 32.02 -1.54 27.98
CA ASP A 52 32.24 -2.82 27.32
C ASP A 52 32.29 -3.94 28.37
N GLU A 53 31.13 -4.49 28.74
CA GLU A 53 31.00 -5.90 29.14
C GLU A 53 29.50 -6.27 29.22
N SER A 54 29.06 -7.13 28.30
CA SER A 54 27.86 -7.97 28.41
C SER A 54 26.49 -7.28 28.39
N LEU A 55 26.14 -6.69 27.24
CA LEU A 55 24.76 -6.79 26.76
C LEU A 55 24.35 -8.28 26.81
N PRO A 56 23.28 -8.69 27.52
CA PRO A 56 22.95 -10.09 27.64
C PRO A 56 22.76 -10.67 26.25
N ALA A 57 23.60 -11.62 25.86
CA ALA A 57 23.69 -12.15 24.48
C ALA A 57 22.33 -12.60 23.91
N LYS A 58 21.37 -12.88 24.80
CA LYS A 58 19.99 -13.25 24.48
C LYS A 58 19.15 -12.17 23.82
N VAL A 59 19.37 -10.87 24.06
CA VAL A 59 18.55 -9.81 23.42
C VAL A 59 18.82 -9.71 21.90
N PHE A 60 19.89 -10.35 21.43
CA PHE A 60 20.25 -10.40 20.01
C PHE A 60 19.72 -11.64 19.28
N GLN A 61 19.06 -12.56 19.97
CA GLN A 61 18.58 -13.80 19.35
C GLN A 61 17.32 -13.52 18.53
N PRO A 62 17.32 -13.77 17.20
CA PRO A 62 16.15 -13.53 16.35
C PRO A 62 14.93 -14.37 16.77
N ASP A 63 15.18 -15.51 17.39
CA ASP A 63 14.17 -16.48 17.83
C ASP A 63 13.51 -16.11 19.17
N ILE A 64 13.97 -15.03 19.81
CA ILE A 64 13.38 -14.58 21.08
C ILE A 64 11.92 -14.19 20.89
N ASP A 65 11.05 -14.58 21.82
CA ASP A 65 9.66 -14.17 21.83
C ASP A 65 9.52 -12.65 21.98
N ILE A 66 8.49 -12.04 21.38
CA ILE A 66 8.37 -10.57 21.37
C ILE A 66 8.06 -10.01 22.77
N GLU A 67 7.31 -10.76 23.58
CA GLU A 67 7.01 -10.44 24.96
C GLU A 67 8.29 -10.53 25.83
N GLU A 68 9.08 -11.59 25.69
CA GLU A 68 10.38 -11.72 26.38
C GLU A 68 11.34 -10.58 25.98
N LEU A 69 11.36 -10.21 24.68
CA LEU A 69 12.15 -9.09 24.20
C LEU A 69 11.76 -7.80 24.90
N ASP A 70 10.46 -7.46 24.96
CA ASP A 70 9.98 -6.20 25.55
C ASP A 70 10.44 -6.03 27.00
N PHE A 71 10.32 -7.08 27.83
CA PHE A 71 10.84 -7.07 29.20
C PHE A 71 12.35 -6.83 29.27
N ARG A 72 13.12 -7.41 28.35
CA ARG A 72 14.58 -7.25 28.28
C ARG A 72 15.01 -5.89 27.73
N LEU A 73 14.14 -5.14 27.04
CA LEU A 73 14.41 -3.78 26.60
C LEU A 73 14.31 -2.77 27.76
N VAL A 74 13.53 -3.08 28.80
CA VAL A 74 13.30 -2.20 29.96
C VAL A 74 14.60 -1.76 30.66
N PRO A 75 15.58 -2.64 30.96
CA PRO A 75 16.81 -2.20 31.61
C PRO A 75 17.81 -1.48 30.68
N LEU A 76 17.67 -1.59 29.35
CA LEU A 76 18.71 -1.14 28.41
C LEU A 76 18.82 0.39 28.33
N THR A 77 20.03 0.90 28.16
CA THR A 77 20.30 2.33 27.95
C THR A 77 20.01 2.76 26.52
N LYS A 78 20.02 4.07 26.27
CA LYS A 78 19.82 4.65 24.93
C LYS A 78 20.85 4.16 23.91
N ASP A 79 22.12 4.07 24.32
CA ASP A 79 23.21 3.68 23.42
C ASP A 79 23.18 2.18 23.12
N GLU A 80 22.82 1.37 24.11
CA GLU A 80 22.57 -0.06 23.96
C GLU A 80 21.38 -0.33 23.02
N LEU A 81 20.29 0.42 23.14
CA LEU A 81 19.14 0.30 22.25
C LEU A 81 19.46 0.71 20.81
N LYS A 82 20.34 1.71 20.61
CA LYS A 82 20.85 2.06 19.27
C LYS A 82 21.64 0.90 18.65
N GLN A 83 22.58 0.33 19.39
CA GLN A 83 23.36 -0.83 18.92
C GLN A 83 22.45 -2.03 18.62
N LEU A 84 21.42 -2.23 19.45
CA LEU A 84 20.43 -3.27 19.27
C LEU A 84 19.60 -3.02 18.00
N ALA A 85 19.16 -1.79 17.73
CA ALA A 85 18.45 -1.42 16.50
C ALA A 85 19.28 -1.74 15.25
N GLU A 86 20.58 -1.42 15.25
CA GLU A 86 21.48 -1.75 14.13
C GLU A 86 21.61 -3.27 13.89
N LYS A 87 21.65 -4.07 14.95
CA LYS A 87 21.71 -5.54 14.85
C LYS A 87 20.40 -6.12 14.32
N TRP A 88 19.27 -5.71 14.88
CA TRP A 88 17.95 -6.13 14.41
C TRP A 88 17.71 -5.71 12.96
N LEU A 89 18.25 -4.57 12.54
CA LEU A 89 18.21 -4.15 11.14
C LEU A 89 18.92 -5.17 10.23
N ARG A 90 20.10 -5.65 10.61
CA ARG A 90 20.84 -6.66 9.83
C ARG A 90 20.08 -8.00 9.76
N ILE A 91 19.47 -8.41 10.86
CA ILE A 91 18.63 -9.63 10.91
C ILE A 91 17.47 -9.52 9.92
N VAL A 92 16.75 -8.39 9.95
CA VAL A 92 15.62 -8.13 9.06
C VAL A 92 16.04 -8.05 7.59
N LYS A 93 17.21 -7.45 7.29
CA LYS A 93 17.80 -7.46 5.94
C LYS A 93 18.04 -8.88 5.44
N SER A 94 18.76 -9.68 6.23
CA SER A 94 19.10 -11.06 5.86
C SER A 94 17.86 -11.92 5.61
N LYS A 95 16.83 -11.85 6.47
CA LYS A 95 15.57 -12.57 6.22
C LYS A 95 14.82 -12.05 4.99
N THR A 96 14.94 -10.77 4.67
CA THR A 96 14.36 -10.20 3.45
C THR A 96 15.06 -10.72 2.20
N GLU A 97 16.39 -10.85 2.22
CA GLU A 97 17.18 -11.45 1.13
C GLU A 97 16.79 -12.92 0.89
N GLU A 98 16.59 -13.70 1.96
CA GLU A 98 16.14 -15.10 1.87
C GLU A 98 14.75 -15.24 1.22
N VAL A 99 13.82 -14.34 1.57
CA VAL A 99 12.52 -14.23 0.89
C VAL A 99 12.69 -13.94 -0.61
N MET A 100 13.59 -13.01 -0.99
CA MET A 100 13.83 -12.70 -2.41
C MET A 100 14.45 -13.87 -3.17
N GLU A 101 15.40 -14.58 -2.57
CA GLU A 101 16.04 -15.74 -3.18
C GLU A 101 15.02 -16.84 -3.47
N THR A 102 14.11 -17.06 -2.53
CA THR A 102 13.00 -18.03 -2.66
C THR A 102 12.03 -17.59 -3.76
N GLN A 103 11.65 -16.31 -3.78
CA GLN A 103 10.79 -15.74 -4.83
C GLN A 103 11.44 -15.82 -6.23
N LEU A 104 12.76 -15.59 -6.32
CA LEU A 104 13.51 -15.70 -7.57
C LEU A 104 13.54 -17.15 -8.08
N THR A 105 13.66 -18.10 -7.17
CA THR A 105 13.60 -19.54 -7.50
C THR A 105 12.23 -19.91 -8.05
N LEU A 106 11.15 -19.40 -7.43
CA LEU A 106 9.78 -19.55 -7.90
C LEU A 106 9.59 -18.94 -9.29
N ALA A 107 10.11 -17.73 -9.52
CA ALA A 107 9.99 -17.01 -10.79
C ALA A 107 10.75 -17.68 -11.95
N LYS A 108 11.86 -18.38 -11.66
CA LYS A 108 12.64 -19.14 -12.65
C LYS A 108 11.97 -20.48 -13.02
N THR A 109 11.15 -21.03 -12.13
CA THR A 109 10.47 -22.32 -12.32
C THR A 109 9.11 -22.07 -12.98
N ALA A 110 9.11 -21.79 -14.27
CA ALA A 110 7.90 -21.52 -15.04
C ALA A 110 6.93 -22.72 -15.01
N ASP A 111 5.67 -22.45 -14.66
CA ASP A 111 4.48 -23.32 -14.75
C ASP A 111 4.39 -24.60 -13.90
N GLY A 112 5.37 -24.90 -13.03
CA GLY A 112 5.35 -26.11 -12.21
C GLY A 112 5.90 -25.95 -10.81
N ALA A 113 5.86 -24.72 -10.25
CA ALA A 113 6.43 -24.46 -8.94
C ALA A 113 5.92 -25.46 -7.89
N ASP A 114 6.87 -26.05 -7.17
CA ASP A 114 6.61 -27.03 -6.12
C ASP A 114 5.74 -26.40 -5.01
N VAL A 115 4.75 -27.14 -4.52
CA VAL A 115 3.89 -26.70 -3.41
C VAL A 115 4.74 -26.38 -2.18
N THR A 116 5.82 -27.14 -1.96
CA THR A 116 6.78 -26.93 -0.85
C THR A 116 7.46 -25.55 -0.91
N VAL A 117 7.80 -25.06 -2.11
CA VAL A 117 8.41 -23.74 -2.30
C VAL A 117 7.40 -22.62 -2.00
N ARG A 118 6.11 -22.82 -2.29
CA ARG A 118 5.07 -21.84 -1.93
C ARG A 118 4.79 -21.81 -0.42
N GLU A 119 4.81 -22.98 0.22
CA GLU A 119 4.63 -23.11 1.67
C GLU A 119 5.80 -22.46 2.43
N SER A 120 7.05 -22.79 2.06
CA SER A 120 8.24 -22.15 2.64
C SER A 120 8.26 -20.63 2.44
N LEU A 121 7.81 -20.11 1.29
CA LEU A 121 7.69 -18.67 1.09
C LEU A 121 6.66 -18.04 2.05
N THR A 122 5.56 -18.73 2.33
CA THR A 122 4.54 -18.27 3.28
C THR A 122 5.07 -18.25 4.71
N GLU A 123 5.84 -19.27 5.09
CA GLU A 123 6.53 -19.34 6.38
C GLU A 123 7.57 -18.23 6.52
N LEU A 124 8.45 -18.04 5.52
CA LEU A 124 9.44 -16.97 5.51
C LEU A 124 8.80 -15.58 5.60
N HIS A 125 7.65 -15.35 4.96
CA HIS A 125 6.91 -14.11 5.12
C HIS A 125 6.40 -13.90 6.55
N THR A 126 5.97 -14.96 7.22
CA THR A 126 5.52 -14.94 8.61
C THR A 126 6.68 -14.63 9.55
N GLU A 127 7.80 -15.33 9.41
CA GLU A 127 9.03 -15.07 10.18
C GLU A 127 9.53 -13.65 9.99
N ARG A 128 9.60 -13.18 8.74
CA ARG A 128 10.02 -11.81 8.41
C ARG A 128 9.13 -10.77 9.10
N ASN A 129 7.82 -10.98 9.11
CA ASN A 129 6.89 -10.08 9.79
C ASN A 129 7.11 -10.07 11.31
N GLN A 130 7.35 -11.23 11.93
CA GLN A 130 7.70 -11.32 13.35
C GLN A 130 8.99 -10.55 13.65
N LEU A 131 10.03 -10.69 12.83
CA LEU A 131 11.28 -9.94 12.99
C LEU A 131 11.08 -8.42 12.84
N PHE A 132 10.25 -7.97 11.89
CA PHE A 132 9.89 -6.56 11.76
C PHE A 132 9.14 -6.02 12.99
N ASN A 133 8.29 -6.82 13.62
CA ASN A 133 7.59 -6.45 14.84
C ASN A 133 8.57 -6.29 16.01
N LYS A 134 9.49 -7.25 16.19
CA LYS A 134 10.56 -7.19 17.21
C LYS A 134 11.46 -5.98 17.00
N TYR A 135 11.88 -5.71 15.77
CA TYR A 135 12.64 -4.51 15.42
C TYR A 135 11.86 -3.22 15.74
N SER A 136 10.55 -3.19 15.46
CA SER A 136 9.71 -2.05 15.82
C SER A 136 9.62 -1.83 17.34
N ALA A 137 9.55 -2.91 18.12
CA ALA A 137 9.60 -2.84 19.59
C ALA A 137 10.91 -2.21 20.08
N VAL A 138 12.06 -2.59 19.50
CA VAL A 138 13.37 -2.00 19.81
C VAL A 138 13.39 -0.49 19.53
N LEU A 139 12.91 -0.07 18.35
CA LEU A 139 12.86 1.36 17.99
C LEU A 139 11.92 2.15 18.92
N ASN A 140 10.80 1.55 19.32
CA ASN A 140 9.85 2.17 20.25
C ASN A 140 10.43 2.31 21.66
N ALA A 141 11.14 1.29 22.14
CA ALA A 141 11.86 1.37 23.41
C ALA A 141 12.94 2.45 23.35
N TRP A 142 13.67 2.54 22.24
CA TRP A 142 14.69 3.56 22.04
C TRP A 142 14.11 4.98 22.07
N GLU A 143 12.99 5.20 21.38
CA GLU A 143 12.26 6.47 21.39
C GLU A 143 11.77 6.83 22.81
N LYS A 144 11.14 5.89 23.51
CA LYS A 144 10.65 6.08 24.89
C LYS A 144 11.76 6.48 25.86
N LYS A 145 12.99 6.02 25.63
CA LYS A 145 14.17 6.37 26.45
C LYS A 145 14.86 7.67 26.03
N GLY A 146 14.21 8.49 25.19
CA GLY A 146 14.79 9.75 24.72
C GLY A 146 15.88 9.54 23.67
N GLY A 147 15.75 8.48 22.86
CA GLY A 147 16.56 8.23 21.68
C GLY A 147 16.61 9.44 20.74
N ASP A 148 17.63 9.51 19.89
CA ASP A 148 17.68 10.58 18.88
C ASP A 148 16.54 10.37 17.86
N VAL A 149 15.59 11.30 17.84
CA VAL A 149 14.40 11.24 16.99
C VAL A 149 14.76 11.23 15.51
N ALA A 150 15.81 11.96 15.12
CA ALA A 150 16.27 11.99 13.73
C ALA A 150 16.83 10.63 13.32
N ALA A 151 17.74 10.06 14.12
CA ALA A 151 18.28 8.73 13.88
C ALA A 151 17.17 7.66 13.85
N ILE A 152 16.25 7.66 14.83
CA ILE A 152 15.11 6.72 14.86
C ILE A 152 14.24 6.87 13.61
N ALA A 153 14.00 8.10 13.15
CA ALA A 153 13.28 8.36 11.92
C ALA A 153 14.00 7.75 10.71
N ASP A 154 15.33 7.81 10.63
CA ASP A 154 16.11 7.14 9.58
C ASP A 154 15.96 5.61 9.64
N TYR A 155 16.00 5.01 10.82
CA TYR A 155 15.77 3.56 10.99
C TYR A 155 14.34 3.13 10.62
N ARG A 156 13.34 3.98 10.89
CA ARG A 156 11.93 3.76 10.50
C ARG A 156 11.73 3.99 9.00
N ALA A 157 12.36 5.01 8.43
CA ALA A 157 12.36 5.28 7.01
C ALA A 157 13.01 4.11 6.26
N TYR A 158 14.14 3.61 6.76
CA TYR A 158 14.82 2.42 6.23
C TYR A 158 13.95 1.17 6.33
N ARG A 159 13.23 0.96 7.45
CA ARG A 159 12.21 -0.12 7.56
C ARG A 159 11.16 0.00 6.45
N SER A 160 10.63 1.21 6.27
CA SER A 160 9.60 1.48 5.27
C SER A 160 10.14 1.37 3.84
N SER A 161 11.43 1.66 3.63
CA SER A 161 12.09 1.55 2.33
C SER A 161 12.55 0.14 2.01
N ILE A 162 12.93 -0.72 2.96
CA ILE A 162 13.15 -2.16 2.67
C ILE A 162 11.88 -2.81 2.12
N ILE A 163 10.71 -2.42 2.61
CA ILE A 163 9.42 -2.88 2.05
C ILE A 163 9.18 -2.31 0.64
N VAL A 164 9.90 -1.25 0.22
CA VAL A 164 9.54 -0.37 -0.90
C VAL A 164 10.66 -0.08 -1.91
N GLU A 165 11.93 -0.48 -1.72
CA GLU A 165 13.02 -0.01 -2.59
C GLU A 165 13.85 -1.12 -3.24
N GLU A 166 13.99 -2.29 -2.62
CA GLU A 166 14.77 -3.38 -3.22
C GLU A 166 13.90 -4.30 -4.10
N THR A 167 12.70 -4.68 -3.63
CA THR A 167 11.68 -5.26 -4.52
C THR A 167 11.20 -4.25 -5.56
N ARG A 168 10.93 -3.00 -5.17
CA ARG A 168 10.11 -2.11 -6.00
C ARG A 168 10.84 -1.44 -7.15
N LYS A 169 12.17 -1.49 -7.24
CA LYS A 169 12.89 -1.04 -8.46
C LYS A 169 13.23 -2.20 -9.38
N ALA A 170 13.62 -3.35 -8.82
CA ALA A 170 13.91 -4.54 -9.62
C ALA A 170 12.63 -5.22 -10.12
N ASP A 171 11.65 -5.47 -9.24
CA ASP A 171 10.37 -6.08 -9.61
C ASP A 171 9.48 -5.09 -10.33
N PHE A 172 9.33 -3.83 -9.92
CA PHE A 172 8.46 -2.93 -10.70
C PHE A 172 8.99 -2.66 -12.10
N LYS A 173 10.31 -2.45 -12.26
CA LYS A 173 10.89 -2.25 -13.60
C LYS A 173 10.82 -3.53 -14.42
N THR A 174 11.02 -4.70 -13.81
CA THR A 174 10.93 -6.00 -14.50
C THR A 174 9.48 -6.38 -14.81
N LEU A 175 8.53 -6.09 -13.93
CA LEU A 175 7.09 -6.29 -14.10
C LEU A 175 6.53 -5.33 -15.14
N VAL A 176 6.93 -4.05 -15.12
CA VAL A 176 6.58 -3.09 -16.18
C VAL A 176 7.25 -3.49 -17.49
N ALA A 177 8.51 -3.90 -17.48
CA ALA A 177 9.18 -4.38 -18.70
C ALA A 177 8.51 -5.64 -19.25
N ARG A 178 8.10 -6.59 -18.40
CA ARG A 178 7.33 -7.78 -18.80
C ARG A 178 5.92 -7.43 -19.26
N ALA A 179 5.26 -6.51 -18.58
CA ALA A 179 3.93 -6.04 -18.97
C ALA A 179 3.99 -5.33 -20.33
N VAL A 180 4.99 -4.47 -20.57
CA VAL A 180 5.20 -3.79 -21.86
C VAL A 180 5.63 -4.77 -22.94
N ALA A 181 6.51 -5.73 -22.61
CA ALA A 181 6.93 -6.78 -23.53
C ALA A 181 5.75 -7.66 -23.93
N TRP A 182 4.86 -8.02 -22.99
CA TRP A 182 3.61 -8.74 -23.26
C TRP A 182 2.60 -7.88 -24.01
N LEU A 183 2.47 -6.59 -23.67
CA LEU A 183 1.57 -5.65 -24.35
C LEU A 183 1.96 -5.48 -25.82
N THR A 184 3.26 -5.49 -26.11
CA THR A 184 3.83 -5.31 -27.45
C THR A 184 4.11 -6.65 -28.14
N SER A 185 3.95 -7.80 -27.46
CA SER A 185 4.18 -9.11 -28.06
C SER A 185 3.07 -9.45 -29.07
N LYS A 186 3.47 -10.17 -30.12
CA LYS A 186 2.54 -10.60 -31.19
C LYS A 186 1.50 -11.61 -30.71
N ASP A 187 1.82 -12.39 -29.67
CA ASP A 187 0.98 -13.48 -29.15
C ASP A 187 0.11 -13.07 -27.94
N GLY A 188 0.26 -11.85 -27.42
CA GLY A 188 -0.45 -11.38 -26.22
C GLY A 188 -1.24 -10.10 -26.45
N GLY A 189 -0.65 -8.97 -26.06
CA GLY A 189 -1.34 -7.68 -25.99
C GLY A 189 -1.91 -7.18 -27.32
N ILE A 190 -1.23 -7.46 -28.44
CA ILE A 190 -1.72 -7.07 -29.78
C ILE A 190 -2.95 -7.90 -30.19
N GLN A 191 -2.99 -9.17 -29.82
CA GLN A 191 -4.12 -10.05 -30.12
C GLN A 191 -5.35 -9.66 -29.28
N LEU A 192 -5.12 -9.32 -28.01
CA LEU A 192 -6.15 -8.78 -27.13
C LEU A 192 -6.67 -7.41 -27.64
N ALA A 193 -5.77 -6.54 -28.10
CA ALA A 193 -6.13 -5.24 -28.68
C ALA A 193 -6.97 -5.37 -29.96
N LYS A 194 -6.70 -6.38 -30.80
CA LYS A 194 -7.54 -6.69 -31.96
C LYS A 194 -8.93 -7.15 -31.55
N GLY A 195 -9.04 -8.02 -30.54
CA GLY A 195 -10.33 -8.48 -30.00
C GLY A 195 -11.16 -7.33 -29.40
N PHE A 196 -10.55 -6.53 -28.52
CA PHE A 196 -11.18 -5.31 -27.99
C PHE A 196 -11.53 -4.30 -29.11
N GLY A 197 -10.67 -4.17 -30.12
CA GLY A 197 -10.91 -3.33 -31.28
C GLY A 197 -12.17 -3.73 -32.05
N ILE A 198 -12.41 -5.03 -32.24
CA ILE A 198 -13.62 -5.54 -32.91
C ILE A 198 -14.87 -5.27 -32.06
N ILE A 199 -14.79 -5.44 -30.74
CA ILE A 199 -15.90 -5.14 -29.81
C ILE A 199 -16.24 -3.65 -29.87
N VAL A 200 -15.24 -2.77 -29.76
CA VAL A 200 -15.42 -1.32 -29.83
C VAL A 200 -15.94 -0.89 -31.20
N ALA A 201 -15.42 -1.47 -32.29
CA ALA A 201 -15.90 -1.20 -33.64
C ALA A 201 -17.37 -1.63 -33.82
N SER A 202 -17.77 -2.77 -33.26
CA SER A 202 -19.15 -3.25 -33.27
C SER A 202 -20.07 -2.30 -32.49
N PHE A 203 -19.62 -1.84 -31.33
CA PHE A 203 -20.34 -0.85 -30.51
C PHE A 203 -20.48 0.50 -31.22
N LEU A 204 -19.40 0.99 -31.85
CA LEU A 204 -19.44 2.21 -32.65
C LEU A 204 -20.35 2.05 -33.87
N GLY A 205 -20.31 0.90 -34.55
CA GLY A 205 -21.21 0.58 -35.65
C GLY A 205 -22.68 0.68 -35.23
N LEU A 206 -23.02 0.14 -34.06
CA LEU A 206 -24.35 0.27 -33.47
C LEU A 206 -24.74 1.75 -33.22
N LEU A 207 -23.83 2.54 -32.62
CA LEU A 207 -24.08 3.96 -32.36
C LEU A 207 -24.27 4.76 -33.66
N ILE A 208 -23.52 4.42 -34.72
CA ILE A 208 -23.68 5.02 -36.04
C ILE A 208 -25.06 4.69 -36.61
N VAL A 209 -25.51 3.44 -36.54
CA VAL A 209 -26.84 3.03 -37.00
C VAL A 209 -27.94 3.75 -36.22
N ALA A 210 -27.85 3.82 -34.89
CA ALA A 210 -28.78 4.56 -34.06
C ALA A 210 -28.84 6.05 -34.43
N GLY A 211 -27.68 6.66 -34.70
CA GLY A 211 -27.57 8.03 -35.20
C GLY A 211 -28.19 8.22 -36.59
N LEU A 212 -28.01 7.25 -37.48
CA LEU A 212 -28.54 7.29 -38.86
C LEU A 212 -30.06 7.17 -38.87
N VAL A 213 -30.62 6.24 -38.10
CA VAL A 213 -32.07 6.10 -37.89
C VAL A 213 -32.65 7.40 -37.36
N ARG A 214 -32.00 8.02 -36.37
CA ARG A 214 -32.42 9.32 -35.83
C ARG A 214 -32.45 10.42 -36.89
N ARG A 215 -31.49 10.41 -37.84
CA ARG A 215 -31.41 11.38 -38.94
C ARG A 215 -32.48 11.11 -40.01
N PHE A 216 -32.75 9.85 -40.29
CA PHE A 216 -33.75 9.42 -41.26
C PHE A 216 -35.18 9.70 -40.78
N VAL A 217 -35.47 9.40 -39.51
CA VAL A 217 -36.75 9.70 -38.85
C VAL A 217 -37.00 11.21 -38.84
N ARG A 218 -35.98 12.02 -38.53
CA ARG A 218 -36.07 13.50 -38.65
C ARG A 218 -36.44 13.96 -40.06
N ARG A 219 -35.81 13.36 -41.08
CA ARG A 219 -36.02 13.70 -42.49
C ARG A 219 -37.44 13.36 -42.94
N TRP A 220 -37.96 12.21 -42.51
CA TRP A 220 -39.30 11.72 -42.86
C TRP A 220 -40.41 12.46 -42.10
N ILE A 221 -40.25 12.64 -40.79
CA ILE A 221 -41.27 13.31 -39.97
C ILE A 221 -41.40 14.80 -40.32
N GLY A 222 -40.33 15.42 -40.82
CA GLY A 222 -40.37 16.78 -41.36
C GLY A 222 -41.10 16.91 -42.69
N HIS A 223 -41.47 15.80 -43.34
CA HIS A 223 -42.26 15.80 -44.57
C HIS A 223 -43.76 15.75 -44.32
N VAL A 224 -44.21 15.39 -43.11
CA VAL A 224 -45.63 15.33 -42.75
C VAL A 224 -46.08 16.71 -42.26
N PRO A 225 -46.97 17.41 -42.99
CA PRO A 225 -47.50 18.68 -42.51
C PRO A 225 -48.41 18.46 -41.29
N ASN A 226 -48.36 19.37 -40.30
CA ASN A 226 -49.23 19.46 -39.10
C ASN A 226 -48.74 18.83 -37.77
N ILE A 227 -47.45 18.49 -37.60
CA ILE A 227 -46.92 18.01 -36.31
C ILE A 227 -46.22 19.13 -35.53
N SER A 228 -46.55 19.27 -34.24
CA SER A 228 -45.92 20.25 -33.34
C SER A 228 -44.42 19.94 -33.13
N ASN A 229 -43.57 20.96 -33.22
CA ASN A 229 -42.11 20.85 -33.04
C ASN A 229 -41.71 20.17 -31.71
N LEU A 230 -42.53 20.29 -30.67
CA LEU A 230 -42.30 19.71 -29.35
C LEU A 230 -42.51 18.19 -29.35
N LEU A 231 -43.62 17.72 -29.96
CA LEU A 231 -43.94 16.30 -30.11
C LEU A 231 -42.94 15.60 -31.04
N GLN A 232 -42.53 16.29 -32.11
CA GLN A 232 -41.48 15.81 -33.00
C GLN A 232 -40.17 15.57 -32.24
N ALA A 233 -39.70 16.56 -31.46
CA ALA A 233 -38.47 16.42 -30.68
C ALA A 233 -38.55 15.31 -29.63
N PHE A 234 -39.70 15.15 -28.97
CA PHE A 234 -39.95 14.09 -28.00
C PHE A 234 -39.90 12.70 -28.64
N ILE A 235 -40.63 12.48 -29.75
CA ILE A 235 -40.64 11.20 -30.47
C ILE A 235 -39.24 10.84 -30.99
N ILE A 236 -38.50 11.81 -31.54
CA ILE A 236 -37.13 11.58 -31.99
C ILE A 236 -36.21 11.18 -30.82
N GLY A 237 -36.42 11.77 -29.65
CA GLY A 237 -35.70 11.40 -28.42
C GLY A 237 -36.01 9.96 -27.99
N VAL A 238 -37.29 9.62 -27.88
CA VAL A 238 -37.74 8.29 -27.44
C VAL A 238 -37.28 7.20 -28.39
N VAL A 239 -37.45 7.39 -29.71
CA VAL A 239 -37.01 6.41 -30.73
C VAL A 239 -35.50 6.19 -30.65
N TYR A 240 -34.71 7.25 -30.44
CA TYR A 240 -33.26 7.13 -30.25
C TYR A 240 -32.92 6.31 -29.01
N TRP A 241 -33.55 6.58 -27.87
CA TRP A 241 -33.32 5.84 -26.63
C TRP A 241 -33.73 4.37 -26.74
N ILE A 242 -34.84 4.06 -27.42
CA ILE A 242 -35.27 2.67 -27.66
C ILE A 242 -34.25 1.93 -28.53
N VAL A 243 -33.86 2.51 -29.67
CA VAL A 243 -32.88 1.87 -30.58
C VAL A 243 -31.52 1.70 -29.88
N LEU A 244 -31.10 2.68 -29.08
CA LEU A 244 -29.87 2.60 -28.29
C LEU A 244 -29.95 1.49 -27.23
N ALA A 245 -31.05 1.40 -26.48
CA ALA A 245 -31.24 0.40 -25.44
C ALA A 245 -31.26 -1.02 -25.99
N PHE A 246 -32.02 -1.27 -27.07
CA PHE A 246 -32.04 -2.57 -27.75
C PHE A 246 -30.68 -2.93 -28.35
N GLY A 247 -29.99 -1.95 -28.93
CA GLY A 247 -28.67 -2.16 -29.48
C GLY A 247 -27.62 -2.47 -28.41
N LEU A 248 -27.67 -1.75 -27.28
CA LEU A 248 -26.81 -2.00 -26.13
C LEU A 248 -27.06 -3.40 -25.55
N MET A 249 -28.32 -3.80 -25.44
CA MET A 249 -28.71 -5.13 -24.96
C MET A 249 -28.17 -6.25 -25.85
N ALA A 250 -28.22 -6.09 -27.18
CA ALA A 250 -27.63 -7.05 -28.12
C ALA A 250 -26.10 -7.16 -27.96
N VAL A 251 -25.40 -6.04 -27.76
CA VAL A 251 -23.94 -6.06 -27.52
C VAL A 251 -23.59 -6.69 -26.17
N LEU A 252 -24.35 -6.40 -25.11
CA LEU A 252 -24.15 -7.01 -23.79
C LEU A 252 -24.38 -8.52 -23.82
N SER A 253 -25.40 -8.98 -24.54
CA SER A 253 -25.64 -10.41 -24.76
C SER A 253 -24.49 -11.08 -25.52
N ALA A 254 -23.97 -10.43 -26.57
CA ALA A 254 -22.81 -10.92 -27.32
C ALA A 254 -21.51 -10.97 -26.47
N LEU A 255 -21.41 -10.14 -25.44
CA LEU A 255 -20.32 -10.13 -24.46
C LEU A 255 -20.45 -11.20 -23.36
N GLY A 256 -21.49 -12.04 -23.42
CA GLY A 256 -21.72 -13.11 -22.44
C GLY A 256 -22.31 -12.61 -21.12
N VAL A 257 -22.83 -11.39 -21.08
CA VAL A 257 -23.63 -10.91 -19.94
C VAL A 257 -25.03 -11.50 -20.11
N ASP A 258 -25.33 -12.55 -19.34
CA ASP A 258 -26.69 -13.12 -19.30
C ASP A 258 -27.68 -12.06 -18.85
N THR A 259 -28.58 -11.69 -19.76
CA THR A 259 -29.64 -10.70 -19.57
C THR A 259 -31.01 -11.38 -19.48
N THR A 260 -31.02 -12.61 -18.95
CA THR A 260 -32.22 -13.36 -18.61
C THR A 260 -32.59 -13.02 -17.16
N PRO A 261 -33.82 -12.54 -16.88
CA PRO A 261 -34.23 -12.19 -15.53
C PRO A 261 -34.38 -13.41 -14.60
#